data_AF-A0A1F3NZ00-F1
#
_entry.id   AF-A0A1F3NZ00-F1
#
_cell.length_a   1.000
_cell.length_b   1.000
_cell.length_c   1.000
_cell.angle_alpha   90.00
_cell.angle_beta   90.00
_cell.angle_gamma   90.00
#
_symmetry.space_group_name_H-M   'P 1'
#
loop_
_entity.id
_entity.type
_entity.pdbx_description
1 polymer ?
#
loop_
_entity_poly.entity_id
_entity_poly.type
_entity_poly.pdbx_seq_one_letter_code
_entity_poly.pdbx_strand_id
1 'polypeptide(L)'
;MIRNLFRTKEIMVCLLLLILGCADEQVIIPAKKKEPTQCQGVASTYTKDLKPIFELYCDGCHVDPQGIHFSTYVDARRIAQDGTRLSDAINHRNNYKMPNGQPKLPDSLILKIDCWILNDTPE
;
A
#
# COMPACT_ATOMS: atom_id res chain seq x y z
N MET A 1 63.45 -34.74 11.35
CA MET A 1 62.99 -34.47 9.96
C MET A 1 61.55 -34.02 10.04
N ILE A 2 61.32 -32.71 10.03
CA ILE A 2 60.04 -32.05 10.31
C ILE A 2 59.56 -31.45 8.99
N ARG A 3 58.62 -32.13 8.31
CA ARG A 3 57.89 -31.56 7.16
C ARG A 3 56.48 -32.14 7.25
N ASN A 4 55.52 -31.30 7.66
CA ASN A 4 54.08 -31.39 7.34
C ASN A 4 53.16 -30.54 8.25
N LEU A 5 53.70 -29.67 9.12
CA LEU A 5 52.88 -28.82 10.01
C LEU A 5 52.47 -27.45 9.43
N PHE A 6 52.84 -27.12 8.19
CA PHE A 6 52.61 -25.79 7.59
C PHE A 6 51.55 -25.75 6.47
N ARG A 7 50.89 -26.86 6.13
CA ARG A 7 49.92 -26.91 5.01
C ARG A 7 48.45 -26.96 5.46
N THR A 8 48.17 -26.81 6.75
CA THR A 8 46.80 -26.87 7.30
C THR A 8 46.28 -25.53 7.81
N LYS A 9 47.16 -24.55 8.07
CA LYS A 9 46.77 -23.24 8.60
C LYS A 9 46.12 -22.33 7.55
N GLU A 10 46.61 -22.39 6.30
CA GLU A 10 46.10 -21.54 5.22
C GLU A 10 44.71 -21.97 4.71
N ILE A 11 44.39 -23.27 4.77
CA ILE A 11 43.08 -23.79 4.34
C ILE A 11 41.98 -23.41 5.35
N MET A 12 42.33 -23.32 6.64
CA MET A 12 41.39 -22.95 7.70
C MET A 12 41.07 -21.45 7.74
N VAL A 13 41.92 -20.61 7.15
CA VAL A 13 41.66 -19.16 7.01
C VAL A 13 40.69 -18.88 5.86
N CYS A 14 40.74 -19.65 4.76
CA CYS A 14 39.80 -19.52 3.65
C CYS A 14 38.38 -20.01 4.00
N LEU A 15 38.23 -21.05 4.83
CA LEU A 15 36.92 -21.55 5.24
C LEU A 15 36.19 -20.61 6.22
N LEU A 16 36.92 -19.72 6.90
CA LEU A 16 36.37 -18.74 7.83
C LEU A 16 35.93 -17.43 7.12
N LEU A 17 36.33 -17.20 5.87
CA LEU A 17 35.95 -16.02 5.08
C LEU A 17 34.64 -16.21 4.27
N LEU A 18 34.13 -17.43 4.17
CA LEU A 18 32.91 -17.76 3.43
C LEU A 18 31.60 -17.41 4.17
N ILE A 19 31.67 -17.02 5.45
CA ILE A 19 30.50 -16.65 6.26
C ILE A 19 30.13 -15.16 6.21
N LEU A 20 30.87 -14.33 5.47
CA LEU A 20 30.52 -12.94 5.18
C LEU A 20 29.70 -12.81 3.88
N GLY A 21 29.08 -13.90 3.42
CA GLY A 21 28.04 -13.84 2.40
C GLY A 21 26.81 -13.17 2.99
N CYS A 22 26.46 -11.99 2.47
CA CYS A 22 25.27 -11.26 2.85
C CYS A 22 24.05 -12.19 2.84
N ALA A 23 23.41 -12.37 3.99
CA ALA A 23 22.04 -12.82 4.03
C ALA A 23 21.20 -11.69 3.40
N ASP A 24 20.77 -11.88 2.15
CA ASP A 24 19.65 -11.11 1.63
C ASP A 24 18.43 -11.65 2.37
N GLU A 25 18.08 -10.99 3.47
CA GLU A 25 16.83 -11.20 4.17
C GLU A 25 15.73 -10.77 3.20
N GLN A 26 15.26 -11.72 2.40
CA GLN A 26 13.90 -11.66 1.90
C GLN A 26 13.02 -11.72 3.13
N VAL A 27 12.69 -10.53 3.64
CA VAL A 27 11.56 -10.32 4.51
C VAL A 27 10.41 -11.01 3.79
N ILE A 28 9.97 -12.15 4.34
CA ILE A 28 8.67 -12.72 4.02
C ILE A 28 7.70 -11.65 4.53
N ILE A 29 7.43 -10.65 3.70
CA ILE A 29 6.30 -9.78 3.89
C ILE A 29 5.11 -10.68 3.48
N PRO A 30 4.30 -11.20 4.42
CA PRO A 30 2.97 -11.64 4.03
C PRO A 30 2.30 -10.41 3.41
N ALA A 31 2.05 -10.45 2.09
CA ALA A 31 1.42 -9.41 1.27
C ALA A 31 1.22 -8.08 2.02
N LYS A 32 2.18 -7.13 1.91
CA LYS A 32 2.20 -5.86 2.67
C LYS A 32 0.76 -5.39 2.91
N LYS A 33 0.24 -5.57 4.13
CA LYS A 33 -0.71 -4.61 4.65
C LYS A 33 -0.03 -3.27 4.44
N LYS A 34 -0.71 -2.35 3.75
CA LYS A 34 -0.18 -1.01 3.51
C LYS A 34 0.28 -0.46 4.87
N GLU A 35 1.59 -0.47 5.08
CA GLU A 35 2.18 -0.24 6.40
C GLU A 35 1.77 1.16 6.90
N PRO A 36 1.48 1.32 8.21
CA PRO A 36 1.10 2.60 8.81
C PRO A 36 2.06 3.75 8.47
N THR A 37 3.32 3.43 8.17
CA THR A 37 4.37 4.38 7.79
C THR A 37 4.01 5.24 6.57
N GLN A 38 3.24 4.74 5.61
CA GLN A 38 2.85 5.53 4.43
C GLN A 38 1.77 6.58 4.73
N CYS A 39 1.04 6.42 5.83
CA CYS A 39 -0.01 7.34 6.26
C CYS A 39 0.42 8.22 7.42
N GLN A 40 1.64 8.04 7.92
CA GLN A 40 2.19 8.83 9.00
C GLN A 40 2.31 10.31 8.56
N GLY A 41 1.57 11.19 9.24
CA GLY A 41 1.47 12.62 8.88
C GLY A 41 0.39 12.95 7.83
N VAL A 42 -0.31 11.95 7.27
CA VAL A 42 -1.45 12.16 6.37
C VAL A 42 -2.75 12.15 7.20
N ALA A 43 -3.13 13.32 7.71
CA ALA A 43 -4.37 13.53 8.46
C ALA A 43 -5.46 14.12 7.54
N SER A 44 -5.94 13.32 6.59
CA SER A 44 -7.03 13.72 5.70
C SER A 44 -8.38 13.50 6.37
N THR A 45 -9.31 14.45 6.21
CA THR A 45 -10.70 14.31 6.66
C THR A 45 -11.66 14.39 5.49
N TYR A 46 -12.87 13.85 5.65
CA TYR A 46 -13.86 13.85 4.58
C TYR A 46 -14.12 15.26 4.06
N THR A 47 -14.45 16.18 4.95
CA THR A 47 -14.89 17.54 4.63
C THR A 47 -13.79 18.34 3.94
N LYS A 48 -12.54 18.20 4.39
CA LYS A 48 -11.42 19.02 3.93
C LYS A 48 -10.76 18.46 2.68
N ASP A 49 -10.57 17.15 2.62
CA ASP A 49 -9.70 16.51 1.63
C ASP A 49 -10.46 15.57 0.69
N LEU A 50 -11.37 14.73 1.20
CA LEU A 50 -11.94 13.66 0.39
C LEU A 50 -13.14 14.11 -0.41
N LYS A 51 -14.00 14.97 0.16
CA LYS A 51 -15.16 15.53 -0.53
C LYS A 51 -14.80 16.17 -1.88
N PRO A 52 -13.81 17.09 -1.98
CA PRO A 52 -13.44 17.66 -3.27
C PRO A 52 -12.82 16.62 -4.23
N ILE A 53 -12.17 15.57 -3.71
CA ILE A 53 -11.67 14.47 -4.54
C ILE A 53 -12.84 13.66 -5.11
N PHE A 54 -13.82 13.29 -4.28
CA PHE A 54 -14.98 12.52 -4.71
C PHE A 54 -15.86 13.29 -5.70
N GLU A 55 -16.13 14.57 -5.42
CA GLU A 55 -16.90 15.44 -6.31
C GLU A 55 -16.25 15.56 -7.70
N LEU A 56 -14.92 15.71 -7.75
CA LEU A 56 -14.19 15.91 -8.99
C LEU A 56 -13.96 14.62 -9.79
N TYR A 57 -13.69 13.50 -9.11
CA TYR A 57 -13.17 12.29 -9.75
C TYR A 57 -14.12 11.09 -9.71
N CYS A 58 -15.16 11.12 -8.87
CA CYS A 58 -16.05 9.97 -8.68
C CYS A 58 -17.48 10.29 -9.11
N ASP A 59 -17.99 11.44 -8.68
CA ASP A 59 -19.42 11.76 -8.81
C ASP A 59 -19.87 11.92 -10.27
N GLY A 60 -18.98 12.17 -11.23
CA GLY A 60 -19.35 12.23 -12.66
C GLY A 60 -19.91 10.92 -13.24
N CYS A 61 -19.48 9.77 -12.72
CA CYS A 61 -19.97 8.44 -13.14
C CYS A 61 -20.78 7.74 -12.03
N HIS A 62 -20.55 8.11 -10.77
CA HIS A 62 -21.24 7.63 -9.58
C HIS A 62 -22.45 8.51 -9.22
N VAL A 63 -23.19 8.92 -10.25
CA VAL A 63 -24.53 9.54 -10.12
C VAL A 63 -25.61 8.46 -10.06
N ASP A 64 -26.79 8.84 -9.59
CA ASP A 64 -27.98 8.00 -9.69
C ASP A 64 -28.24 7.54 -11.14
N PRO A 65 -28.65 6.28 -11.37
CA PRO A 65 -29.12 5.29 -10.38
C PRO A 65 -28.07 4.22 -10.01
N GLN A 66 -26.76 4.48 -10.15
CA GLN A 66 -25.72 3.44 -10.01
C GLN A 66 -25.44 2.98 -8.56
N GLY A 67 -26.15 3.53 -7.56
CA GLY A 67 -26.26 3.00 -6.20
C GLY A 67 -25.06 3.21 -5.27
N ILE A 68 -23.96 3.78 -5.77
CA ILE A 68 -22.78 4.16 -4.98
C ILE A 68 -22.62 5.68 -5.10
N HIS A 69 -22.60 6.36 -3.95
CA HIS A 69 -22.48 7.81 -3.85
C HIS A 69 -21.42 8.19 -2.83
N PHE A 70 -20.76 9.34 -3.05
CA PHE A 70 -19.72 9.86 -2.17
C PHE A 70 -20.01 11.31 -1.72
N SER A 71 -21.18 11.85 -2.09
CA SER A 71 -21.61 13.24 -1.88
C SER A 71 -21.89 13.60 -0.42
N THR A 72 -22.08 12.59 0.44
CA THR A 72 -22.22 12.76 1.90
C THR A 72 -21.14 11.98 2.64
N TYR A 73 -20.77 12.45 3.84
CA TYR A 73 -19.85 11.73 4.72
C TYR A 73 -20.36 10.31 5.02
N VAL A 74 -21.65 10.19 5.34
CA VAL A 74 -22.28 8.92 5.70
C VAL A 74 -22.17 7.90 4.57
N ASP A 75 -22.44 8.32 3.33
CA ASP A 75 -22.33 7.43 2.17
C ASP A 75 -20.88 7.06 1.85
N ALA A 76 -20.00 8.04 1.82
CA ALA A 76 -18.58 7.80 1.56
C ALA A 76 -17.97 6.86 2.60
N ARG A 77 -18.26 7.09 3.90
CA ARG A 77 -17.80 6.25 5.01
C ARG A 77 -18.34 4.82 4.90
N ARG A 78 -19.63 4.66 4.62
CA ARG A 78 -20.25 3.33 4.44
C ARG A 78 -19.52 2.51 3.37
N ILE A 79 -19.19 3.13 2.23
CA ILE A 79 -18.47 2.46 1.13
C ILE A 79 -17.00 2.22 1.49
N ALA A 80 -16.36 3.16 2.18
CA ALA A 80 -14.98 3.05 2.63
C ALA A 80 -14.77 1.94 3.66
N GLN A 81 -15.76 1.69 4.50
CA GLN A 81 -15.75 0.65 5.53
C GLN A 81 -16.31 -0.71 5.03
N ASP A 82 -16.82 -0.77 3.79
CA ASP A 82 -17.26 -2.01 3.14
C ASP A 82 -16.06 -2.81 2.61
N GLY A 83 -15.33 -3.43 3.55
CA GLY A 83 -14.16 -4.25 3.27
C GLY A 83 -13.07 -3.47 2.52
N THR A 84 -12.56 -4.04 1.43
CA THR A 84 -11.50 -3.43 0.60
C THR A 84 -12.01 -2.82 -0.69
N ARG A 85 -13.34 -2.78 -0.90
CA ARG A 85 -13.96 -2.49 -2.20
C ARG A 85 -13.47 -1.17 -2.81
N LEU A 86 -13.50 -0.09 -2.02
CA LEU A 86 -13.06 1.24 -2.46
C LEU A 86 -11.56 1.26 -2.80
N SER A 87 -10.72 0.79 -1.87
CA SER A 87 -9.26 0.78 -2.05
C SER A 87 -8.85 -0.06 -3.26
N ASP A 88 -9.43 -1.25 -3.44
CA ASP A 88 -9.07 -2.14 -4.54
C ASP A 88 -9.53 -1.59 -5.90
N ALA A 89 -10.69 -0.92 -5.94
CA ALA A 89 -11.22 -0.31 -7.16
C ALA A 89 -10.31 0.83 -7.65
N ILE A 90 -9.95 1.79 -6.78
CA ILE A 90 -9.10 2.94 -7.13
C ILE A 90 -7.64 2.52 -7.36
N ASN A 91 -7.20 1.42 -6.74
CA ASN A 91 -5.86 0.88 -6.95
C ASN A 91 -5.75 -0.05 -8.17
N HIS A 92 -6.85 -0.34 -8.84
CA HIS A 92 -6.95 -1.31 -9.94
C HIS A 92 -6.51 -2.74 -9.57
N ARG A 93 -6.75 -3.17 -8.33
CA ARG A 93 -6.36 -4.50 -7.82
C ARG A 93 -7.38 -5.60 -8.12
N ASN A 94 -8.59 -5.22 -8.55
CA ASN A 94 -9.69 -6.14 -8.81
C ASN A 94 -10.20 -6.00 -10.26
N ASN A 95 -11.31 -6.69 -10.57
CA ASN A 95 -11.95 -6.67 -11.89
C ASN A 95 -12.86 -5.45 -12.11
N TYR A 96 -13.15 -4.66 -11.08
CA TYR A 96 -13.97 -3.45 -11.12
C TYR A 96 -13.10 -2.20 -10.89
N LYS A 97 -12.22 -1.96 -11.85
CA LYS A 97 -11.23 -0.87 -11.84
C LYS A 97 -11.93 0.47 -12.03
N MET A 98 -11.61 1.44 -11.16
CA MET A 98 -12.16 2.79 -11.26
C MET A 98 -11.05 3.84 -11.39
N PRO A 99 -11.18 4.78 -12.35
CA PRO A 99 -12.32 4.96 -13.25
C PRO A 99 -12.36 3.93 -14.41
N ASN A 100 -13.55 3.47 -14.79
CA ASN A 100 -13.71 2.38 -15.75
C ASN A 100 -13.13 2.72 -17.13
N GLY A 101 -12.22 1.88 -17.64
CA GLY A 101 -11.57 2.08 -18.93
C GLY A 101 -10.60 3.28 -18.98
N GLN A 102 -10.31 3.91 -17.84
CA GLN A 102 -9.43 5.07 -17.73
C GLN A 102 -8.17 4.73 -16.91
N PRO A 103 -7.12 5.56 -16.98
CA PRO A 103 -5.98 5.48 -16.07
C PRO A 103 -6.41 5.65 -14.60
N LYS A 104 -5.59 5.10 -13.69
CA LYS A 104 -5.74 5.33 -12.24
C LYS A 104 -5.68 6.83 -11.92
N LEU A 105 -6.30 7.19 -10.80
CA LEU A 105 -6.04 8.46 -10.13
C LEU A 105 -4.54 8.63 -9.84
N PRO A 106 -4.03 9.87 -9.74
CA PRO A 106 -2.69 10.12 -9.25
C PRO A 106 -2.46 9.46 -7.89
N ASP A 107 -1.27 8.88 -7.69
CA ASP A 107 -0.94 8.14 -6.47
C ASP A 107 -1.09 8.98 -5.19
N SER A 108 -0.87 10.30 -5.29
CA SER A 108 -1.08 11.22 -4.16
C SER A 108 -2.53 11.33 -3.71
N LEU A 109 -3.50 11.25 -4.64
CA LEU A 109 -4.93 11.25 -4.30
C LEU A 109 -5.35 9.89 -3.74
N ILE A 110 -4.86 8.80 -4.35
CA ILE A 110 -5.09 7.44 -3.84
C ILE A 110 -4.53 7.31 -2.43
N LEU A 111 -3.35 7.88 -2.15
CA LEU A 111 -2.76 7.88 -0.82
C LEU A 111 -3.69 8.54 0.20
N LYS A 112 -4.25 9.73 -0.10
CA LYS A 112 -5.22 10.40 0.79
C LYS A 112 -6.43 9.53 1.08
N ILE A 113 -7.03 8.91 0.05
CA ILE A 113 -8.20 8.03 0.22
C ILE A 113 -7.85 6.81 1.08
N ASP A 114 -6.78 6.09 0.75
CA ASP A 114 -6.37 4.90 1.50
C ASP A 114 -5.98 5.25 2.95
N CYS A 115 -5.32 6.38 3.19
CA CYS A 115 -4.97 6.80 4.55
C CYS A 115 -6.17 7.26 5.36
N TRP A 116 -7.15 7.90 4.71
CA TRP A 116 -8.42 8.21 5.33
C TRP A 116 -9.20 6.95 5.75
N ILE A 117 -9.22 5.91 4.90
CA ILE A 117 -9.77 4.59 5.24
C ILE A 117 -9.02 3.99 6.43
N LEU A 118 -7.68 4.00 6.41
CA LEU A 118 -6.84 3.43 7.47
C LEU A 118 -7.01 4.14 8.81
N ASN A 119 -7.27 5.44 8.80
CA ASN A 119 -7.45 6.28 9.98
C ASN A 119 -8.91 6.29 10.49
N ASP A 120 -9.70 5.27 10.17
CA ASP A 120 -11.11 5.12 10.55
C ASP A 120 -12.03 6.27 10.08
N THR A 121 -11.75 6.81 8.89
CA THR A 121 -12.65 7.72 8.15
C THR A 121 -13.07 8.97 8.94
N PRO A 122 -12.15 9.82 9.41
CA PRO A 122 -12.51 11.06 10.11
C PRO A 122 -13.29 12.02 9.19
N GLU A 123 -14.28 12.72 9.74
CA GLU A 123 -15.13 13.67 9.00
C GLU A 123 -14.46 15.03 8.75
#